data_AF-A0AA35ZTR6-F1
#
_entry.id   AF-A0AA35ZTR6-F1
#
_cell.length_a   1.000
_cell.length_b   1.000
_cell.length_c   1.000
_cell.angle_alpha   90.00
_cell.angle_beta   90.00
_cell.angle_gamma   90.00
#
_symmetry.space_group_name_H-M   'P 1'
#
loop_
_entity.id
_entity.type
_entity.pdbx_description
1 polymer ?
#
loop_
_entity_poly.entity_id
_entity_poly.type
_entity_poly.pdbx_seq_one_letter_code
_entity_poly.pdbx_strand_id
1 'polypeptide(L)'
;MASWEGGAPAIGIDLGTTYSCVAVWKNNRIEIIPNDQGNRTTPSCVAFTDSQRLVGDGAKNQIARNPANTVFNAKRLIGRRFSDVMVQEDVKLMPFRVIEGPGDMPKVVVTHKGHERQFSTEEISSMVLVKMKEIAEGGIYRLHCCHHCPGLFQ
;
A
#
# COMPACT_ATOMS: atom_id res chain seq x y z
N MET A 1 2.63 28.32 -26.35
CA MET A 1 2.40 27.06 -25.62
C MET A 1 3.72 26.68 -24.97
N ALA A 2 3.83 26.82 -23.65
CA ALA A 2 5.08 26.58 -22.95
C ALA A 2 5.39 25.07 -22.93
N SER A 3 6.43 24.67 -23.64
CA SER A 3 7.06 23.37 -23.49
C SER A 3 7.72 23.31 -22.12
N TRP A 4 7.24 22.43 -21.25
CA TRP A 4 7.91 22.09 -19.99
C TRP A 4 9.13 21.22 -20.30
N GLU A 5 10.20 21.82 -20.82
CA GLU A 5 11.51 21.18 -20.84
C GLU A 5 12.16 21.36 -19.47
N GLY A 6 12.11 20.31 -18.63
CA GLY A 6 12.87 20.24 -17.37
C GLY A 6 12.12 19.75 -16.13
N GLY A 7 10.81 19.56 -16.19
CA GLY A 7 10.02 19.05 -15.06
C GLY A 7 10.01 17.51 -15.00
N ALA A 8 10.38 16.94 -13.86
CA ALA A 8 10.09 15.55 -13.52
C ALA A 8 8.58 15.26 -13.76
N PRO A 9 8.19 14.29 -14.61
CA PRO A 9 6.79 14.03 -14.88
C PRO A 9 6.03 13.70 -13.60
N ALA A 10 4.81 14.21 -13.49
CA ALA A 10 3.95 13.91 -12.35
C ALA A 10 3.33 12.51 -12.51
N ILE A 11 3.25 11.77 -11.40
CA ILE A 11 2.49 10.51 -11.34
C ILE A 11 1.23 10.67 -10.49
N GLY A 12 0.19 9.96 -10.90
CA GLY A 12 -1.01 9.73 -10.13
C GLY A 12 -1.01 8.31 -9.58
N ILE A 13 -1.21 8.17 -8.27
CA ILE A 13 -1.39 6.88 -7.62
C ILE A 13 -2.83 6.78 -7.11
N ASP A 14 -3.51 5.71 -7.53
CA ASP A 14 -4.75 5.26 -6.91
C ASP A 14 -4.40 4.18 -5.87
N LEU A 15 -4.53 4.54 -4.59
CA LEU A 15 -4.32 3.63 -3.47
C LEU A 15 -5.64 2.92 -3.15
N GLY A 16 -5.95 1.84 -3.85
CA GLY A 16 -7.17 1.07 -3.63
C GLY A 16 -7.05 0.07 -2.47
N THR A 17 -8.19 -0.43 -2.00
CA THR A 17 -8.27 -1.37 -0.86
C THR A 17 -7.65 -2.73 -1.20
N THR A 18 -7.93 -3.23 -2.41
CA THR A 18 -7.47 -4.55 -2.87
C THR A 18 -6.32 -4.44 -3.86
N TYR A 19 -6.40 -3.48 -4.76
CA TYR A 19 -5.38 -3.22 -5.78
C TYR A 19 -5.09 -1.73 -5.84
N SER A 20 -3.86 -1.40 -6.15
CA SER A 20 -3.39 -0.05 -6.42
C SER A 20 -2.87 0.03 -7.86
N CYS A 21 -2.91 1.22 -8.44
CA CYS A 21 -2.32 1.48 -9.75
C CYS A 21 -1.53 2.78 -9.73
N VAL A 22 -0.61 2.90 -10.68
CA VAL A 22 0.18 4.12 -10.88
C VAL A 22 0.16 4.49 -12.36
N ALA A 23 -0.05 5.77 -12.62
CA ALA A 23 -0.17 6.34 -13.94
C ALA A 23 0.72 7.57 -14.07
N VAL A 24 1.22 7.82 -15.28
CA VAL A 24 1.99 9.01 -15.63
C VAL A 24 1.26 9.79 -16.72
N TRP A 25 1.29 11.13 -16.62
CA TRP A 25 0.87 11.99 -17.72
C TRP A 25 2.08 12.29 -18.61
N LYS A 26 2.06 11.80 -19.85
CA LYS A 26 3.16 11.97 -20.81
C LYS A 26 2.61 12.12 -22.21
N ASN A 27 3.22 12.96 -23.04
CA ASN A 27 2.82 13.15 -24.45
C ASN A 27 1.31 13.45 -24.60
N ASN A 28 0.76 14.26 -23.69
CA ASN A 28 -0.65 14.63 -23.65
C ASN A 28 -1.63 13.44 -23.54
N ARG A 29 -1.18 12.33 -22.94
CA ARG A 29 -2.00 11.16 -22.63
C ARG A 29 -1.65 10.57 -21.26
N ILE A 30 -2.60 9.82 -20.71
CA ILE A 30 -2.38 9.02 -19.49
C ILE A 30 -1.82 7.68 -19.90
N GLU A 31 -0.72 7.26 -19.28
CA GLU A 31 -0.16 5.93 -19.43
C GLU A 31 -0.15 5.22 -18.07
N ILE A 32 -0.75 4.02 -18.01
CA ILE A 32 -0.69 3.16 -16.82
C ILE A 32 0.63 2.38 -16.84
N ILE A 33 1.41 2.48 -15.77
CA ILE A 33 2.72 1.85 -15.69
C ILE A 33 2.54 0.41 -15.20
N PRO A 34 2.96 -0.61 -15.98
CA PRO A 34 2.93 -1.99 -15.52
C PRO A 34 3.97 -2.21 -14.43
N ASN A 35 3.67 -3.11 -13.48
CA ASN A 35 4.60 -3.53 -12.45
C ASN A 35 5.66 -4.50 -12.99
N ASP A 36 6.55 -4.97 -12.11
CA ASP A 36 7.63 -5.91 -12.43
C ASP A 36 7.15 -7.27 -12.97
N GLN A 37 5.88 -7.63 -12.77
CA GLN A 37 5.23 -8.82 -13.34
C GLN A 37 4.47 -8.51 -14.66
N GLY A 38 4.49 -7.27 -15.13
CA GLY A 38 3.74 -6.82 -16.32
C GLY A 38 2.28 -6.45 -16.05
N ASN A 39 1.82 -6.50 -14.80
CA ASN A 39 0.43 -6.19 -14.43
C ASN A 39 0.22 -4.68 -14.29
N ARG A 40 -0.91 -4.15 -14.77
CA ARG A 40 -1.28 -2.72 -14.64
C ARG A 40 -1.85 -2.33 -13.27
N THR A 41 -2.09 -3.32 -12.42
CA THR A 41 -2.57 -3.17 -11.06
C THR A 41 -1.74 -4.04 -10.14
N THR A 42 -1.40 -3.53 -8.97
CA THR A 42 -0.60 -4.24 -7.97
C THR A 42 -1.45 -4.49 -6.73
N PRO A 43 -1.49 -5.71 -6.18
CA PRO A 43 -2.20 -5.97 -4.93
C PRO A 43 -1.79 -5.04 -3.79
N SER A 44 -2.75 -4.52 -3.03
CA SER A 44 -2.51 -3.69 -1.84
C SER A 44 -2.20 -4.55 -0.61
N CYS A 45 -1.21 -5.43 -0.76
CA CYS A 45 -0.79 -6.40 0.25
C CYS A 45 0.67 -6.18 0.63
N VAL A 46 0.97 -6.30 1.92
CA VAL A 46 2.33 -6.25 2.47
C VAL A 46 2.54 -7.50 3.31
N ALA A 47 3.60 -8.24 3.04
CA ALA A 47 3.91 -9.44 3.79
C ALA A 47 5.31 -9.41 4.40
N PHE A 48 5.41 -9.89 5.62
CA PHE A 48 6.64 -9.94 6.39
C PHE A 48 7.11 -11.38 6.49
N THR A 49 8.37 -11.61 6.12
CA THR A 49 9.04 -12.92 6.23
C THR A 49 10.28 -12.78 7.12
N ASP A 50 11.01 -13.87 7.35
CA ASP A 50 12.25 -13.83 8.14
C ASP A 50 13.42 -13.17 7.41
N SER A 51 13.36 -13.05 6.09
CA SER A 51 14.43 -12.46 5.28
C SER A 51 14.09 -11.05 4.85
N GLN A 52 12.88 -10.82 4.38
CA GLN A 52 12.51 -9.60 3.68
C GLN A 52 11.05 -9.20 3.89
N ARG A 53 10.73 -8.00 3.40
CA ARG A 53 9.35 -7.53 3.27
C ARG A 53 8.97 -7.62 1.80
N LEU A 54 7.85 -8.25 1.52
CA LEU A 54 7.26 -8.36 0.19
C LEU A 54 6.07 -7.41 0.08
N VAL A 55 5.86 -6.82 -1.09
CA VAL A 55 4.73 -5.93 -1.38
C VAL A 55 4.15 -6.30 -2.73
N GLY A 56 2.83 -6.17 -2.91
CA GLY A 56 2.19 -6.45 -4.18
C GLY A 56 2.00 -7.94 -4.46
N ASP A 57 2.32 -8.34 -5.69
CA ASP A 57 2.14 -9.73 -6.14
C ASP A 57 2.97 -10.72 -5.28
N GLY A 58 4.19 -10.34 -4.90
CA GLY A 58 5.03 -11.16 -4.02
C GLY A 58 4.40 -11.42 -2.65
N ALA A 59 3.72 -10.42 -2.08
CA ALA A 59 2.98 -10.58 -0.83
C ALA A 59 1.73 -11.45 -1.02
N LYS A 60 0.96 -11.20 -2.08
CA LYS A 60 -0.29 -11.93 -2.39
C LYS A 60 -0.05 -13.42 -2.60
N ASN A 61 1.03 -13.78 -3.29
CA ASN A 61 1.36 -15.17 -3.61
C ASN A 61 1.63 -16.05 -2.38
N GLN A 62 2.00 -15.46 -1.25
CA GLN A 62 2.28 -16.20 -0.02
C GLN A 62 1.17 -16.14 1.04
N ILE A 63 0.03 -15.48 0.78
CA ILE A 63 -1.07 -15.34 1.76
C ILE A 63 -1.49 -16.70 2.32
N ALA A 64 -1.63 -17.72 1.49
CA ALA A 64 -2.05 -19.05 1.92
C ALA A 64 -1.04 -19.75 2.86
N ARG A 65 0.25 -19.41 2.76
CA ARG A 65 1.33 -20.03 3.56
C ARG A 65 1.72 -19.19 4.77
N ASN A 66 1.53 -17.88 4.70
CA ASN A 66 1.90 -16.92 5.73
C ASN A 66 0.76 -15.92 6.00
N PRO A 67 -0.44 -16.38 6.38
CA PRO A 67 -1.61 -15.52 6.51
C PRO A 67 -1.49 -14.53 7.68
N ALA A 68 -0.87 -14.95 8.79
CA ALA A 68 -0.72 -14.13 9.99
C ALA A 68 0.24 -12.95 9.84
N ASN A 69 1.18 -13.01 8.88
CA ASN A 69 2.14 -11.93 8.62
C ASN A 69 1.95 -11.32 7.22
N THR A 70 0.80 -11.55 6.58
CA THR A 70 0.44 -10.90 5.31
C THR A 70 -0.75 -9.98 5.53
N VAL A 71 -0.48 -8.69 5.52
CA VAL A 71 -1.43 -7.62 5.76
C VAL A 71 -2.06 -7.19 4.45
N PHE A 72 -3.38 -7.11 4.42
CA PHE A 72 -4.19 -6.62 3.30
C PHE A 72 -5.38 -5.83 3.85
N ASN A 73 -6.11 -5.13 2.99
CA ASN A 73 -7.26 -4.30 3.38
C ASN A 73 -6.92 -3.21 4.43
N ALA A 74 -5.66 -2.80 4.57
CA ALA A 74 -5.24 -1.78 5.54
C ALA A 74 -6.05 -0.48 5.42
N LYS A 75 -6.45 -0.11 4.19
CA LYS A 75 -7.31 1.05 3.90
C LYS A 75 -8.65 1.06 4.64
N ARG A 76 -9.19 -0.10 5.02
CA ARG A 76 -10.43 -0.17 5.81
C ARG A 76 -10.25 0.36 7.24
N LEU A 77 -9.03 0.31 7.75
CA LEU A 77 -8.69 0.66 9.12
C LEU A 77 -8.14 2.10 9.27
N ILE A 78 -7.64 2.69 8.18
CA ILE A 78 -7.06 4.05 8.19
C ILE A 78 -8.09 5.08 8.64
N GLY A 79 -7.67 5.98 9.52
CA GLY A 79 -8.51 7.07 10.02
C GLY A 79 -9.66 6.63 10.93
N ARG A 80 -9.73 5.34 11.29
CA ARG A 80 -10.75 4.80 12.19
C ARG A 80 -10.19 4.53 13.57
N ARG A 81 -11.10 4.54 14.55
CA ARG A 81 -10.82 4.13 15.92
C ARG A 81 -10.83 2.62 16.04
N PHE A 82 -9.94 2.05 16.83
CA PHE A 82 -9.92 0.62 17.10
C PHE A 82 -11.22 0.18 17.77
N SER A 83 -11.79 1.01 18.65
CA SER A 83 -13.06 0.75 19.33
C SER A 83 -14.30 0.84 18.43
N ASP A 84 -14.19 1.26 17.16
CA ASP A 84 -15.33 1.32 16.22
C ASP A 84 -15.86 -0.11 15.98
N VAL A 85 -17.19 -0.27 16.10
CA VAL A 85 -17.88 -1.54 15.87
C VAL A 85 -17.54 -2.12 14.49
N MET A 86 -17.47 -1.27 13.46
CA MET A 86 -17.12 -1.72 12.11
C MET A 86 -15.68 -2.22 12.03
N VAL A 87 -14.75 -1.59 12.77
CA VAL A 87 -13.36 -2.05 12.85
C VAL A 87 -13.28 -3.38 13.60
N GLN A 88 -14.00 -3.52 14.71
CA GLN A 88 -14.02 -4.78 15.46
C GLN A 88 -14.60 -5.95 14.64
N GLU A 89 -15.64 -5.73 13.85
CA GLU A 89 -16.16 -6.76 12.93
C GLU A 89 -15.15 -7.11 11.82
N ASP A 90 -14.50 -6.11 11.22
CA ASP A 90 -13.47 -6.34 10.21
C ASP A 90 -12.27 -7.12 10.80
N VAL A 91 -11.81 -6.78 12.02
CA VAL A 91 -10.67 -7.43 12.69
C VAL A 91 -10.92 -8.91 12.95
N LYS A 92 -12.16 -9.32 13.26
CA LYS A 92 -12.51 -10.75 13.45
C LYS A 92 -12.32 -11.59 12.18
N LEU A 93 -12.40 -10.96 11.02
CA LEU A 93 -12.27 -11.62 9.71
C LEU A 93 -10.83 -11.61 9.19
N MET A 94 -9.94 -10.85 9.84
CA MET A 94 -8.54 -10.73 9.42
C MET A 94 -7.71 -11.90 9.97
N PRO A 95 -6.84 -12.51 9.15
CA PRO A 95 -5.98 -13.60 9.60
C PRO A 95 -4.75 -13.13 10.39
N PHE A 96 -4.51 -11.82 10.47
CA PHE A 96 -3.40 -11.19 11.18
C PHE A 96 -3.91 -10.41 12.38
N ARG A 97 -3.05 -10.20 13.37
CA ARG A 97 -3.45 -9.55 14.62
C ARG A 97 -3.49 -8.03 14.46
N VAL A 98 -4.59 -7.43 14.91
CA VAL A 98 -4.75 -5.99 15.06
C VAL A 98 -4.99 -5.68 16.54
N ILE A 99 -4.29 -4.69 17.08
CA ILE A 99 -4.37 -4.28 18.48
C ILE A 99 -4.73 -2.80 18.57
N GLU A 100 -5.20 -2.39 19.76
CA GLU A 100 -5.33 -1.00 20.11
C GLU A 100 -3.95 -0.35 20.25
N GLY A 101 -3.72 0.74 19.51
CA GLY A 101 -2.56 1.60 19.63
C GLY A 101 -2.88 2.90 20.37
N PRO A 102 -1.88 3.80 20.49
CA PRO A 102 -2.06 5.09 21.15
C PRO A 102 -3.21 5.90 20.54
N GLY A 103 -4.04 6.49 21.39
CA GLY A 103 -5.18 7.32 20.94
C GLY A 103 -6.31 6.52 20.31
N ASP A 104 -6.41 5.21 20.63
CA ASP A 104 -7.42 4.31 20.09
C ASP A 104 -7.28 4.13 18.56
N MET A 105 -6.03 4.15 18.07
CA MET A 105 -5.72 3.93 16.65
C MET A 105 -5.31 2.48 16.41
N PRO A 106 -5.87 1.78 15.41
CA PRO A 106 -5.53 0.39 15.15
C PRO A 106 -4.06 0.23 14.73
N LYS A 107 -3.38 -0.77 15.31
CA LYS A 107 -2.05 -1.20 14.90
C LYS A 107 -2.05 -2.65 14.48
N VAL A 108 -1.37 -2.96 13.39
CA VAL A 108 -1.16 -4.32 12.92
C VAL A 108 0.10 -4.89 13.55
N VAL A 109 0.02 -6.14 14.01
CA VAL A 109 1.13 -6.85 14.62
C VAL A 109 1.55 -8.02 13.76
N VAL A 110 2.83 -8.08 13.42
CA VAL A 110 3.44 -9.09 12.57
C VAL A 110 4.76 -9.57 13.15
N THR A 111 5.16 -10.79 12.83
CA THR A 111 6.50 -11.30 13.11
C THR A 111 7.39 -11.07 11.91
N HIS A 112 8.49 -10.35 12.10
CA HIS A 112 9.49 -10.10 11.07
C HIS A 112 10.88 -10.41 11.62
N LYS A 113 11.58 -11.35 10.98
CA LYS A 113 12.92 -11.82 11.40
C LYS A 113 12.93 -12.36 12.83
N GLY A 114 11.91 -13.15 13.19
CA GLY A 114 11.76 -13.69 14.54
C GLY A 114 11.36 -12.69 15.64
N HIS A 115 11.18 -11.39 15.30
CA HIS A 115 10.76 -10.37 16.26
C HIS A 115 9.36 -9.86 15.93
N GLU A 116 8.55 -9.70 16.98
CA GLU A 116 7.26 -9.02 16.86
C GLU A 116 7.46 -7.54 16.55
N ARG A 117 6.75 -7.05 15.55
CA ARG A 117 6.72 -5.64 15.16
C ARG A 117 5.30 -5.15 15.04
N GLN A 118 5.10 -3.91 15.45
CA GLN A 118 3.82 -3.22 15.39
C GLN A 118 3.93 -2.09 14.38
N PHE A 119 2.96 -2.00 13.48
CA PHE A 119 2.87 -0.95 12.47
C PHE A 119 1.50 -0.29 12.56
N SER A 120 1.48 1.03 12.42
CA SER A 120 0.25 1.76 12.12
C SER A 120 -0.31 1.36 10.76
N THR A 121 -1.61 1.54 10.57
CA THR A 121 -2.27 1.24 9.29
C THR A 121 -1.73 2.11 8.15
N GLU A 122 -1.36 3.34 8.48
CA GLU A 122 -0.74 4.34 7.62
C GLU A 122 0.66 3.91 7.18
N GLU A 123 1.46 3.31 8.08
CA GLU A 123 2.75 2.72 7.73
C GLU A 123 2.61 1.54 6.76
N ILE A 124 1.60 0.69 6.93
CA ILE A 124 1.33 -0.39 5.97
C ILE A 124 0.97 0.18 4.59
N SER A 125 0.10 1.18 4.55
CA SER A 125 -0.25 1.85 3.30
C SER A 125 0.92 2.59 2.66
N SER A 126 1.81 3.20 3.46
CA SER A 126 3.00 3.88 2.93
C SER A 126 3.96 2.89 2.26
N MET A 127 4.06 1.65 2.74
CA MET A 127 4.85 0.60 2.07
C MET A 127 4.29 0.26 0.69
N VAL A 128 2.96 0.28 0.51
CA VAL A 128 2.33 0.13 -0.82
C VAL A 128 2.62 1.34 -1.70
N LEU A 129 2.54 2.56 -1.15
CA LEU A 129 2.88 3.79 -1.87
C LEU A 129 4.34 3.81 -2.34
N VAL A 130 5.28 3.35 -1.50
CA VAL A 130 6.68 3.20 -1.88
C VAL A 130 6.82 2.24 -3.05
N LYS A 131 6.13 1.09 -3.04
CA LYS A 131 6.14 0.16 -4.18
C LYS A 131 5.56 0.80 -5.46
N MET A 132 4.51 1.61 -5.36
CA MET A 132 3.94 2.31 -6.51
C MET A 132 4.91 3.34 -7.08
N LYS A 133 5.62 4.05 -6.20
CA LYS A 133 6.71 4.95 -6.59
C LYS A 133 7.85 4.18 -7.27
N GLU A 134 8.30 3.07 -6.72
CA GLU A 134 9.36 2.23 -7.32
C GLU A 134 8.97 1.73 -8.72
N ILE A 135 7.71 1.31 -8.92
CA ILE A 135 7.19 0.91 -10.24
C ILE A 135 7.30 2.07 -11.23
N ALA A 136 6.95 3.28 -10.79
CA ALA A 136 7.05 4.45 -11.64
C ALA A 136 8.51 4.87 -11.92
N GLU A 137 9.39 4.81 -10.93
CA GLU A 137 10.82 5.11 -11.09
C GLU A 137 11.52 4.08 -12.00
N GLY A 138 11.17 2.80 -11.89
CA GLY A 138 11.61 1.72 -12.79
C GLY A 138 11.17 1.94 -14.24
N GLY A 139 10.11 2.72 -14.46
CA GLY A 139 9.69 3.24 -15.76
C GLY A 139 10.53 4.39 -16.33
N ILE A 140 11.66 4.75 -15.71
CA ILE A 140 12.60 5.82 -16.11
C ILE A 140 12.05 7.24 -15.83
N TYR A 141 11.34 7.42 -14.73
CA TYR A 141 10.81 8.73 -14.35
C TYR A 141 11.46 9.24 -13.05
N ARG A 142 12.00 10.48 -13.07
CA ARG A 142 12.18 11.29 -11.84
C ARG A 142 10.83 11.94 -11.56
N LEU A 143 10.33 11.91 -10.32
CA LEU A 143 8.90 12.07 -10.07
C LEU A 143 8.53 13.08 -8.98
N HIS A 144 7.45 13.83 -9.25
CA HIS A 144 6.57 14.44 -8.24
C HIS A 144 5.30 13.60 -8.15
N CYS A 145 4.81 13.35 -6.93
CA CYS A 145 3.76 12.35 -6.70
C CYS A 145 2.49 12.92 -6.10
N CYS A 146 1.36 12.67 -6.76
CA CYS A 146 0.01 12.95 -6.26
C CYS A 146 -0.70 11.62 -5.94
N HIS A 147 -1.34 11.54 -4.78
CA HIS A 147 -2.01 10.32 -4.31
C HIS A 147 -3.49 10.57 -4.07
N HIS A 148 -4.35 9.65 -4.52
CA HIS A 148 -5.78 9.66 -4.20
C HIS A 148 -6.10 8.50 -3.25
N CYS A 149 -6.67 8.82 -2.09
CA CYS A 149 -7.16 7.83 -1.14
C CYS A 149 -8.44 8.35 -0.45
N PRO A 150 -9.63 7.85 -0.86
CA PRO A 150 -10.86 8.05 -0.10
C PRO A 150 -10.66 7.54 1.33
N GLY A 151 -10.66 8.45 2.32
CA GLY A 151 -10.52 8.13 3.74
C GLY A 151 -9.29 8.71 4.46
N LEU A 152 -8.25 9.18 3.74
CA LEU A 152 -7.06 9.80 4.35
C LEU A 152 -7.19 11.31 4.63
N PHE A 153 -8.29 11.93 4.17
CA PHE A 153 -8.52 13.38 4.20
C PHE A 153 -9.84 13.77 4.91
N GLN A 154 -10.34 12.93 5.83
CA GLN A 154 -11.47 13.28 6.69
C GLN A 154 -11.00 13.56 8.11
#